data_AF-A0A6B3R093-F1
#
_entry.id   AF-A0A6B3R093-F1
#
_cell.length_a   1.000
_cell.length_b   1.000
_cell.length_c   1.000
_cell.angle_alpha   90.00
_cell.angle_beta   90.00
_cell.angle_gamma   90.00
#
_symmetry.space_group_name_H-M   'P 1'
#
loop_
_entity.id
_entity.type
_entity.pdbx_description
1 polymer ?
#
loop_
_entity_poly.entity_id
_entity_poly.type
_entity_poly.pdbx_seq_one_letter_code
_entity_poly.pdbx_strand_id
1 'polypeptide(L)'
;MKTLVYTVLALCLLTCSTQKKDFNTSPMLEYTGLLQAQGITSYQYGTHTLQTEDALYALKSERVDLDEYIGKTITLTAEPIEGYPVDGGPTYLNVIGVK
;
A
#
# COMPACT_ATOMS: atom_id res chain seq x y z
N MET A 1 -51.68 -18.97 41.15
CA MET A 1 -51.67 -19.56 39.79
C MET A 1 -51.89 -18.38 38.85
N LYS A 2 -50.99 -17.91 37.98
CA LYS A 2 -49.81 -18.44 37.30
C LYS A 2 -48.96 -17.22 36.87
N THR A 3 -47.64 -17.33 37.04
CA THR A 3 -46.53 -16.82 36.18
C THR A 3 -46.65 -15.42 35.58
N LEU A 4 -45.76 -14.48 35.96
CA LEU A 4 -44.40 -14.28 35.43
C LEU A 4 -44.36 -13.80 33.97
N VAL A 5 -43.38 -12.92 33.72
CA VAL A 5 -42.84 -12.48 32.44
C VAL A 5 -43.52 -11.24 31.86
N TYR A 6 -42.88 -10.07 32.00
CA TYR A 6 -42.53 -9.19 30.87
C TYR A 6 -41.35 -8.29 31.28
N THR A 7 -40.19 -8.95 31.34
CA THR A 7 -38.86 -8.39 31.21
C THR A 7 -38.71 -7.78 29.82
N VAL A 8 -38.42 -6.49 29.68
CA VAL A 8 -37.50 -5.98 28.63
C VAL A 8 -36.81 -4.73 29.17
N LEU A 9 -35.72 -4.99 29.90
CA LEU A 9 -34.64 -4.05 30.15
C LEU A 9 -33.96 -3.78 28.81
N ALA A 10 -34.28 -2.65 28.16
CA ALA A 10 -33.63 -2.21 26.94
C ALA A 10 -32.23 -1.66 27.27
N LEU A 11 -31.28 -2.58 27.48
CA LEU A 11 -29.86 -2.28 27.57
C LEU A 11 -29.32 -2.10 26.15
N CYS A 12 -29.25 -0.85 25.68
CA CYS A 12 -28.52 -0.48 24.48
C CYS A 12 -27.04 -0.78 24.68
N LEU A 13 -26.62 -2.01 24.38
CA LEU A 13 -25.21 -2.35 24.20
C LEU A 13 -24.77 -1.72 22.88
N LEU A 14 -24.17 -0.53 23.00
CA LEU A 14 -23.32 0.08 21.98
C LEU A 14 -22.16 -0.87 21.71
N THR A 15 -22.31 -1.74 20.72
CA THR A 15 -21.22 -2.55 20.18
C THR A 15 -20.30 -1.64 19.39
N CYS A 16 -19.37 -0.99 20.07
CA CYS A 16 -18.21 -0.38 19.44
C CYS A 16 -17.33 -1.53 18.91
N SER A 17 -17.42 -1.81 17.61
CA SER A 17 -16.51 -2.72 16.93
C SER A 17 -15.14 -2.06 16.82
N THR A 18 -14.30 -2.29 17.82
CA THR A 18 -12.88 -1.96 17.76
C THR A 18 -12.21 -2.84 16.71
N GLN A 19 -11.97 -2.30 15.51
CA GLN A 19 -11.07 -2.92 14.53
C GLN A 19 -9.67 -2.96 15.13
N LYS A 20 -9.17 -4.16 15.40
CA LYS A 20 -7.76 -4.37 15.72
C LYS A 20 -6.95 -4.03 14.47
N LYS A 21 -6.30 -2.87 14.46
CA LYS A 21 -5.22 -2.58 13.51
C LYS A 21 -4.00 -3.37 13.97
N ASP A 22 -3.65 -4.44 13.25
CA ASP A 22 -2.40 -5.15 13.46
C ASP A 22 -1.23 -4.20 13.16
N PHE A 23 -0.52 -3.81 14.21
CA PHE A 23 0.51 -2.77 14.21
C PHE A 23 1.87 -3.27 13.67
N ASN A 24 1.93 -4.47 13.10
CA ASN A 24 3.17 -5.14 12.66
C ASN A 24 3.25 -5.41 11.15
N THR A 25 2.32 -4.89 10.35
CA THR A 25 2.41 -4.98 8.88
C THR A 25 2.53 -3.56 8.35
N SER A 26 3.64 -3.25 7.68
CA SER A 26 3.78 -1.99 6.95
C SER A 26 2.59 -1.90 5.99
N PRO A 27 1.81 -0.80 5.98
CA PRO A 27 0.59 -0.76 5.20
C PRO A 27 0.93 -0.88 3.71
N MET A 28 0.48 -1.97 3.10
CA MET A 28 0.53 -2.15 1.65
C MET A 28 -0.35 -1.06 1.03
N LEU A 29 0.25 -0.13 0.29
CA LEU A 29 -0.44 1.01 -0.30
C LEU A 29 -0.57 0.83 -1.81
N GLU A 30 -1.60 1.47 -2.37
CA GLU A 30 -1.85 1.52 -3.81
C GLU A 30 -1.29 2.80 -4.41
N TYR A 31 -0.64 2.65 -5.56
CA TYR A 31 -0.05 3.74 -6.31
C TYR A 31 -0.47 3.62 -7.77
N THR A 32 -0.92 4.73 -8.36
CA THR A 32 -1.35 4.77 -9.76
C THR A 32 -0.49 5.77 -10.52
N GLY A 33 0.12 5.34 -11.61
CA GLY A 33 0.98 6.19 -12.42
C GLY A 33 1.50 5.49 -13.67
N LEU A 34 2.27 6.23 -14.46
CA LEU A 34 2.95 5.72 -15.64
C LEU A 34 4.20 4.95 -15.21
N LEU A 35 4.28 3.68 -15.58
CA LEU A 35 5.45 2.85 -15.31
C LEU A 35 6.49 2.98 -16.43
N GLN A 36 7.75 3.19 -16.05
CA GLN A 36 8.86 3.38 -16.98
C GLN A 36 10.10 2.58 -16.51
N ALA A 37 10.94 2.16 -17.45
CA ALA A 37 12.27 1.65 -17.13
C ALA A 37 13.12 2.77 -16.51
N GLN A 38 13.93 2.45 -15.51
CA GLN A 38 14.82 3.44 -14.91
C GLN A 38 15.99 3.76 -15.85
N GLY A 39 16.20 5.06 -16.09
CA GLY A 39 17.33 5.56 -16.86
C GLY A 39 18.57 5.80 -15.99
N ILE A 40 19.44 6.71 -16.43
CA ILE A 40 20.60 7.16 -15.65
C ILE A 40 20.10 8.04 -14.49
N THR A 41 20.46 7.68 -13.25
CA THR A 41 20.00 8.35 -12.03
C THR A 41 21.18 8.73 -11.13
N SER A 42 21.03 9.80 -10.34
CA SER A 42 22.00 10.15 -9.28
C SER A 42 21.88 9.23 -8.06
N TYR A 43 20.68 8.69 -7.83
CA TYR A 43 20.42 7.66 -6.82
C TYR A 43 20.70 6.26 -7.40
N GLN A 44 21.31 5.37 -6.62
CA GLN A 44 21.83 4.07 -7.08
C GLN A 44 20.90 2.88 -6.74
N TYR A 45 19.59 3.09 -6.78
CA TYR A 45 18.59 2.07 -6.45
C TYR A 45 17.37 2.15 -7.36
N GLY A 46 16.60 1.06 -7.40
CA GLY A 46 15.46 0.89 -8.29
C GLY A 46 15.86 0.36 -9.67
N THR A 47 14.92 -0.32 -10.32
CA THR A 47 15.04 -0.76 -11.72
C THR A 47 14.00 -0.09 -12.62
N HIS A 48 12.92 0.39 -12.01
CA HIS A 48 11.81 1.04 -12.69
C HIS A 48 11.39 2.28 -11.91
N THR A 49 10.60 3.13 -12.55
CA THR A 49 9.96 4.26 -11.91
C THR A 49 8.47 4.27 -12.13
N LEU A 50 7.72 4.73 -11.13
CA LEU A 50 6.32 5.12 -11.28
C LEU A 50 6.23 6.64 -11.24
N GLN A 51 5.84 7.26 -12.34
CA GLN A 51 5.53 8.68 -12.40
C GLN A 51 4.04 8.87 -12.14
N THR A 52 3.69 9.47 -11.01
CA THR A 52 2.33 9.93 -10.71
C THR A 52 2.19 11.41 -11.07
N GLU A 53 1.02 11.99 -10.82
CA GLU A 53 0.81 13.44 -11.01
C GLU A 53 1.68 14.27 -10.05
N ASP A 54 1.89 13.77 -8.83
CA ASP A 54 2.52 14.54 -7.74
C ASP A 54 3.96 14.12 -7.43
N ALA A 55 4.35 12.90 -7.81
CA ALA A 55 5.59 12.30 -7.34
C ALA A 55 6.20 11.32 -8.34
N LEU A 56 7.51 11.11 -8.17
CA LEU A 56 8.25 10.03 -8.80
C LEU A 56 8.63 9.02 -7.71
N TYR A 57 8.42 7.75 -8.00
CA TYR A 57 8.82 6.63 -7.14
C TYR A 57 9.83 5.76 -7.85
N ALA A 58 10.89 5.33 -7.16
CA ALA A 58 11.75 4.24 -7.64
C ALA A 58 11.14 2.91 -7.20
N LEU A 59 11.21 1.89 -8.05
CA LEU A 59 10.57 0.61 -7.84
C LEU A 59 11.59 -0.52 -7.94
N LYS A 60 11.40 -1.56 -7.13
CA LYS A 60 11.89 -2.91 -7.41
C LYS A 60 10.75 -3.91 -7.25
N SER A 61 10.89 -5.08 -7.85
CA SER A 61 10.06 -6.23 -7.50
C SER A 61 10.85 -7.52 -7.67
N GLU A 62 10.56 -8.48 -6.79
CA GLU A 62 10.99 -9.88 -6.93
C GLU A 62 9.80 -10.79 -7.28
N ARG A 63 8.58 -10.23 -7.33
CA ARG A 63 7.31 -10.98 -7.50
C ARG A 63 6.62 -10.69 -8.83
N VAL A 64 6.84 -9.50 -9.38
CA VAL A 64 6.20 -9.01 -10.60
C VAL A 64 7.29 -8.66 -11.60
N ASP A 65 7.15 -9.14 -12.84
CA ASP A 65 7.96 -8.63 -13.95
C ASP A 65 7.40 -7.26 -14.37
N LEU A 66 8.12 -6.20 -14.01
CA LEU A 66 7.69 -4.83 -14.30
C LEU A 66 7.93 -4.45 -15.77
N ASP A 67 8.79 -5.18 -16.50
CA ASP A 67 9.07 -4.89 -17.90
C ASP A 67 7.80 -5.04 -18.77
N GLU A 68 6.89 -5.96 -18.39
CA GLU A 68 5.60 -6.19 -19.08
C GLU A 68 4.65 -4.98 -19.06
N TYR A 69 4.92 -4.01 -18.18
CA TYR A 69 4.08 -2.84 -17.94
C TYR A 69 4.72 -1.51 -18.34
N ILE A 70 5.94 -1.53 -18.91
CA ILE A 70 6.61 -0.31 -19.37
C ILE A 70 5.74 0.45 -20.37
N GLY A 71 5.61 1.77 -20.15
CA GLY A 71 4.81 2.68 -20.97
C GLY A 71 3.32 2.64 -20.68
N LYS A 72 2.87 1.89 -19.65
CA LYS A 72 1.47 1.80 -19.27
C LYS A 72 1.21 2.58 -17.99
N THR A 73 0.06 3.22 -17.91
CA THR A 73 -0.49 3.72 -16.66
C THR A 73 -1.14 2.55 -15.93
N ILE A 74 -0.60 2.18 -14.78
CA ILE A 74 -1.05 1.03 -13.99
C ILE A 74 -1.33 1.44 -12.55
N THR A 75 -2.11 0.61 -11.85
CA THR A 75 -2.22 0.66 -10.39
C THR A 75 -1.46 -0.52 -9.81
N LEU A 76 -0.51 -0.24 -8.92
CA LEU A 76 0.29 -1.25 -8.23
C LEU A 76 0.10 -1.18 -6.73
N THR A 77 0.38 -2.29 -6.05
CA THR A 77 0.44 -2.39 -4.60
C THR A 77 1.89 -2.55 -4.16
N ALA A 78 2.33 -1.75 -3.20
CA ALA A 78 3.72 -1.74 -2.77
C ALA A 78 3.90 -1.29 -1.32
N GLU A 79 5.08 -1.59 -0.79
CA GLU A 79 5.54 -1.16 0.53
C GLU A 79 6.82 -0.32 0.38
N PRO A 80 6.99 0.75 1.19
CA PRO A 80 8.25 1.48 1.21
C PRO A 80 9.38 0.62 1.77
N ILE A 81 10.58 0.76 1.20
CA ILE A 81 11.78 0.07 1.68
C ILE A 81 12.43 0.95 2.74
N GLU A 82 12.53 0.43 3.97
CA GLU A 82 13.18 1.13 5.08
C GLU A 82 14.63 1.50 4.76
N GLY A 83 15.07 2.65 5.29
CA GLY A 83 16.41 3.17 5.06
C GLY A 83 16.58 3.95 3.75
N TYR A 84 15.52 4.09 2.94
CA TYR A 84 15.52 4.92 1.73
C TYR A 84 14.51 6.07 1.83
N PRO A 85 14.77 7.21 1.15
CA PRO A 85 15.94 7.51 0.32
C PRO A 85 17.20 7.85 1.15
N VAL A 86 18.39 7.47 0.66
CA VAL A 86 19.69 7.83 1.28
C VAL A 86 20.28 9.12 0.70
N ASP A 87 20.31 9.28 -0.63
CA ASP A 87 20.97 10.38 -1.34
C ASP A 87 19.97 11.37 -1.97
N GLY A 88 18.83 11.61 -1.31
CA GLY A 88 17.78 12.51 -1.81
C GLY A 88 17.06 12.02 -3.07
N GLY A 89 17.16 10.73 -3.39
CA GLY A 89 16.38 10.11 -4.45
C GLY A 89 14.89 9.98 -4.11
N PRO A 90 14.08 9.48 -5.06
CA PRO A 90 12.65 9.26 -4.83
C PRO A 90 12.41 8.18 -3.77
N THR A 91 11.22 8.16 -3.20
CA THR A 91 10.79 7.07 -2.32
C THR A 91 10.96 5.72 -3.04
N TYR A 92 11.56 4.75 -2.34
CA TYR A 92 11.83 3.43 -2.89
C TYR A 92 10.76 2.45 -2.47
N LEU A 93 10.08 1.85 -3.44
CA LEU A 93 8.96 0.94 -3.24
C LEU A 93 9.31 -0.49 -3.67
N ASN A 94 8.97 -1.46 -2.82
CA ASN A 94 8.94 -2.87 -3.16
C ASN A 94 7.56 -3.23 -3.68
N VAL A 95 7.44 -3.47 -4.99
CA VAL A 95 6.17 -3.79 -5.64
C VAL A 95 5.79 -5.23 -5.38
N ILE A 96 4.58 -5.42 -4.85
CA ILE A 96 4.02 -6.73 -4.46
C ILE A 96 3.07 -7.27 -5.51
N GLY A 97 2.33 -6.41 -6.22
CA GLY A 97 1.35 -6.80 -7.23
C GLY A 97 0.90 -5.64 -8.11
N VAL A 98 0.40 -5.96 -9.31
CA VAL A 98 -0.20 -5.02 -10.26
C VAL A 98 -1.66 -5.43 -10.50
N LYS A 99 -2.55 -4.46 -10.64
CA LYS A 99 -3.98 -4.65 -10.90
C LYS A 99 -4.34 -4.46 -12.38
#